data_AF-A0A2S5M843-F1
#
_entry.id   AF-A0A2S5M843-F1
#
_cell.length_a   1.000
_cell.length_b   1.000
_cell.length_c   1.000
_cell.angle_alpha   90.00
_cell.angle_beta   90.00
_cell.angle_gamma   90.00
#
_symmetry.space_group_name_H-M   'P 1'
#
loop_
_entity.id
_entity.type
_entity.pdbx_description
1 polymer ?
#
loop_
_entity_poly.entity_id
_entity_poly.type
_entity_poly.pdbx_seq_one_letter_code
_entity_poly.pdbx_strand_id
1 'polypeptide(L)'
;MASSNVVALKKTKTVTIGSLADSMFVLREKKRALEVEVKDLSKQLEEAEKQMLELLDAQGTTKGDGKKASVSITEAVVPNVTDWDLFWAFVIKGKHTHLLQNRVSAPAWREMCELKKAPPGVEAFTKRTINLRNK
;
A
#
# COMPACT_ATOMS: atom_id res chain seq x y z
N MET A 1 5.22 -13.46 34.01
CA MET A 1 6.23 -13.82 32.99
C MET A 1 5.74 -13.31 31.64
N ALA A 2 5.95 -12.02 31.36
CA ALA A 2 5.74 -11.40 30.05
C ALA A 2 6.63 -10.16 30.01
N SER A 3 7.92 -10.38 29.77
CA SER A 3 8.91 -9.31 29.64
C SER A 3 8.67 -8.59 28.32
N SER A 4 7.99 -7.45 28.39
CA SER A 4 7.94 -6.44 27.35
C SER A 4 9.35 -5.89 27.12
N ASN A 5 9.99 -6.32 26.03
CA ASN A 5 11.32 -5.86 25.65
C ASN A 5 11.17 -4.70 24.67
N VAL A 6 10.73 -3.54 25.18
CA VAL A 6 10.87 -2.26 24.48
C VAL A 6 12.36 -1.93 24.53
N VAL A 7 13.08 -2.26 23.47
CA VAL A 7 14.51 -1.95 23.33
C VAL A 7 14.68 -0.45 23.43
N ALA A 8 15.27 -0.02 24.54
CA ALA A 8 15.58 1.35 24.86
C ALA A 8 16.40 2.01 23.75
N LEU A 9 15.84 3.05 23.13
CA LEU A 9 16.55 3.96 22.22
C LEU A 9 17.61 4.73 23.02
N LYS A 10 18.84 4.23 23.00
CA LYS A 10 20.02 4.90 23.58
C LYS A 10 20.34 6.15 22.72
N LYS A 11 19.93 7.33 23.18
CA LYS A 11 20.38 8.64 22.65
C LYS A 11 21.85 8.85 23.01
N THR A 12 22.69 9.07 21.99
CA THR A 12 23.67 10.19 21.80
C THR A 12 24.96 9.74 21.08
N LYS A 13 24.98 9.92 19.75
CA LYS A 13 26.15 10.40 19.01
C LYS A 13 25.67 11.61 18.21
N THR A 14 26.46 12.67 18.14
CA THR A 14 26.19 13.81 17.25
C THR A 14 26.04 13.27 15.83
N VAL A 15 24.80 13.17 15.36
CA VAL A 15 24.50 12.62 14.04
C VAL A 15 24.96 13.63 13.01
N THR A 16 26.09 13.38 12.38
CA THR A 16 26.54 14.14 11.21
C THR A 16 25.74 13.71 9.98
N ILE A 17 25.55 14.60 9.01
CA ILE A 17 24.81 14.30 7.77
C ILE A 17 25.39 13.05 7.08
N GLY A 18 26.72 12.90 7.09
CA GLY A 18 27.42 11.72 6.57
C GLY A 18 27.05 10.43 7.31
N SER A 19 27.15 10.41 8.64
CA SER A 19 26.82 9.21 9.42
C SER A 19 25.34 8.83 9.35
N LEU A 20 24.45 9.81 9.21
CA LEU A 20 23.03 9.55 8.94
C LEU A 20 22.83 8.96 7.55
N ALA A 21 23.49 9.51 6.51
CA ALA A 21 23.39 8.99 5.15
C ALA A 21 23.91 7.55 5.05
N ASP A 22 25.02 7.23 5.71
CA ASP A 22 25.57 5.87 5.76
C ASP A 22 24.62 4.92 6.51
N SER A 23 24.05 5.37 7.64
CA SER A 23 23.06 4.57 8.36
C SER A 23 21.80 4.32 7.52
N MET A 24 21.35 5.32 6.74
CA MET A 24 20.23 5.19 5.81
C MET A 24 20.55 4.21 4.67
N PHE A 25 21.80 4.18 4.20
CA PHE A 25 22.24 3.21 3.19
C PHE A 25 22.22 1.78 3.75
N VAL A 26 22.79 1.55 4.93
CA VAL A 26 22.78 0.22 5.58
C VAL A 26 21.34 -0.26 5.81
N LEU A 27 20.45 0.63 6.26
CA LEU A 27 19.03 0.29 6.43
C LEU A 27 18.34 -0.02 5.09
N ARG A 28 18.69 0.69 4.01
CA ARG A 28 18.15 0.42 2.67
C ARG A 28 18.60 -0.92 2.14
N GLU A 29 19.87 -1.28 2.31
CA GLU A 29 20.39 -2.58 1.87
C GLU A 29 19.77 -3.73 2.67
N LYS A 30 19.62 -3.58 3.99
CA LYS A 30 18.85 -4.55 4.81
C LYS A 30 17.41 -4.66 4.34
N LYS A 31 16.75 -3.54 4.05
CA LYS A 31 15.39 -3.53 3.52
C LYS A 31 15.32 -4.26 2.16
N ARG A 32 16.28 -4.06 1.27
CA ARG A 32 16.34 -4.74 -0.03
C ARG A 32 16.50 -6.25 0.12
N ALA A 33 17.37 -6.70 1.02
CA ALA A 33 17.54 -8.13 1.31
C ALA A 33 16.24 -8.74 1.86
N LEU A 34 15.62 -8.08 2.85
CA LEU A 34 14.34 -8.52 3.40
C LEU A 34 13.20 -8.44 2.38
N GLU A 35 13.19 -7.48 1.47
CA GLU A 35 12.19 -7.40 0.39
C GLU A 35 12.27 -8.59 -0.58
N VAL A 36 13.45 -9.21 -0.75
CA VAL A 36 13.58 -10.46 -1.52
C VAL A 36 12.94 -11.61 -0.74
N GLU A 37 13.29 -11.77 0.53
CA GLU A 37 12.71 -12.81 1.39
C GLU A 37 11.18 -12.66 1.53
N VAL A 38 10.69 -11.42 1.68
CA VAL A 38 9.26 -11.11 1.75
C VAL A 38 8.55 -11.47 0.44
N LYS A 39 9.18 -11.27 -0.72
CA LYS A 39 8.61 -11.67 -2.01
C LYS A 39 8.53 -13.18 -2.17
N ASP A 40 9.51 -13.91 -1.65
CA ASP A 40 9.49 -15.37 -1.73
C ASP A 40 8.46 -15.95 -0.74
N LEU A 41 8.38 -15.40 0.48
CA LEU A 41 7.32 -15.74 1.44
C LEU A 41 5.92 -15.36 0.92
N SER A 42 5.76 -14.24 0.23
CA SER A 42 4.46 -13.85 -0.33
C SER A 42 4.02 -14.82 -1.41
N LYS A 43 4.92 -15.30 -2.28
CA LYS A 43 4.60 -16.34 -3.26
C LYS A 43 4.18 -17.65 -2.60
N GLN A 44 4.92 -18.08 -1.57
CA GLN A 44 4.57 -19.30 -0.83
C GLN A 44 3.21 -19.18 -0.13
N LEU A 45 2.89 -18.00 0.40
CA LEU A 45 1.57 -17.71 0.97
C LEU A 45 0.48 -17.72 -0.10
N GLU A 46 0.68 -17.08 -1.25
CA GLU A 46 -0.28 -17.10 -2.37
C GLU A 46 -0.53 -18.52 -2.89
N GLU A 47 0.51 -19.36 -2.97
CA GLU A 47 0.38 -20.77 -3.35
C GLU A 47 -0.42 -21.56 -2.30
N ALA A 48 -0.13 -21.36 -1.01
CA ALA A 48 -0.87 -22.00 0.09
C ALA A 48 -2.33 -21.53 0.16
N GLU A 49 -2.61 -20.25 -0.10
CA GLU A 49 -3.96 -19.69 -0.15
C GLU A 49 -4.78 -20.31 -1.29
N LYS A 50 -4.18 -20.46 -2.49
CA LYS A 50 -4.84 -21.14 -3.62
C LYS A 50 -5.17 -22.59 -3.29
N GLN A 51 -4.22 -23.33 -2.72
CA GLN A 51 -4.45 -24.71 -2.28
C GLN A 51 -5.54 -24.80 -1.22
N MET A 52 -5.57 -23.87 -0.26
CA MET A 52 -6.61 -23.81 0.76
C MET A 52 -7.99 -23.52 0.15
N LEU A 53 -8.08 -22.60 -0.82
CA LEU A 53 -9.33 -22.33 -1.53
C LEU A 53 -9.80 -23.57 -2.32
N GLU A 54 -8.92 -24.21 -3.10
CA GLU A 54 -9.25 -25.43 -3.84
C GLU A 54 -9.75 -26.56 -2.92
N LEU A 55 -9.12 -26.73 -1.75
CA LEU A 55 -9.54 -27.73 -0.77
C LEU A 55 -10.87 -27.40 -0.12
N LEU A 56 -11.10 -26.13 0.24
CA LEU A 56 -12.36 -25.67 0.83
C LEU A 56 -13.51 -25.79 -0.18
N ASP A 57 -13.27 -25.43 -1.44
CA ASP A 57 -14.23 -25.58 -2.53
C ASP A 57 -14.53 -27.07 -2.80
N ALA A 58 -13.51 -27.93 -2.84
CA ALA A 58 -13.68 -29.37 -3.01
C ALA A 58 -14.46 -30.03 -1.86
N GLN A 59 -14.32 -29.51 -0.64
CA GLN A 59 -15.04 -29.98 0.54
C GLN A 59 -16.41 -29.31 0.72
N GLY A 60 -16.72 -28.28 -0.08
CA GLY A 60 -17.94 -27.49 0.06
C GLY A 60 -18.05 -26.77 1.40
N THR A 61 -16.93 -26.46 2.05
CA THR A 61 -16.88 -25.83 3.37
C THR A 61 -16.33 -24.42 3.27
N THR A 62 -16.95 -23.47 3.98
CA THR A 62 -16.52 -22.07 4.00
C THR A 62 -15.59 -21.74 5.17
N LYS A 63 -15.33 -22.72 6.05
CA LYS A 63 -14.51 -22.58 7.26
C LYS A 63 -13.72 -23.85 7.53
N GLY A 64 -12.48 -23.68 7.97
CA GLY A 64 -11.62 -24.77 8.43
C GLY A 64 -10.76 -24.33 9.60
N ASP A 65 -10.72 -25.14 10.67
CA ASP A 65 -9.91 -24.87 11.86
C ASP A 65 -8.64 -25.73 11.87
N GLY A 66 -7.50 -25.09 12.02
CA GLY A 66 -6.22 -25.72 12.30
C GLY A 66 -5.83 -25.61 13.78
N LYS A 67 -4.82 -26.37 14.19
CA LYS A 67 -4.32 -26.34 15.59
C LYS A 67 -3.73 -24.99 16.02
N LYS A 68 -3.35 -24.13 15.07
CA LYS A 68 -2.69 -22.83 15.33
C LYS A 68 -3.43 -21.62 14.74
N ALA A 69 -4.37 -21.83 13.80
CA ALA A 69 -5.09 -20.78 13.10
C ALA A 69 -6.38 -21.34 12.49
N SER A 70 -7.38 -20.48 12.28
CA SER A 70 -8.61 -20.79 11.56
C SER A 70 -8.67 -20.03 10.25
N VAL A 71 -9.30 -20.61 9.23
CA VAL A 71 -9.48 -20.03 7.90
C VAL A 71 -10.98 -19.95 7.61
N SER A 72 -11.44 -18.81 7.11
CA SER A 72 -12.82 -18.60 6.69
C SER A 72 -12.88 -17.81 5.39
N ILE A 73 -13.64 -18.30 4.43
CA ILE A 73 -13.91 -17.57 3.19
C ILE A 73 -14.91 -16.46 3.49
N THR A 74 -14.56 -15.23 3.11
CA THR A 74 -15.47 -14.08 3.16
C THR A 74 -15.62 -13.54 1.75
N GLU A 75 -16.82 -13.63 1.20
CA GLU A 75 -17.12 -13.07 -0.10
C GLU A 75 -17.65 -11.64 0.07
N ALA A 76 -17.07 -10.72 -0.70
CA ALA A 76 -17.55 -9.36 -0.80
C ALA A 76 -17.89 -9.07 -2.26
N VAL A 77 -19.10 -8.60 -2.51
CA VAL A 77 -19.49 -8.12 -3.84
C VAL A 77 -18.81 -6.78 -4.08
N VAL A 78 -17.78 -6.77 -4.91
CA VAL A 78 -17.04 -5.57 -5.31
C VAL A 78 -17.51 -5.12 -6.70
N PRO A 79 -17.78 -3.83 -6.93
CA PRO A 79 -18.14 -3.35 -8.26
C PRO A 79 -16.95 -3.45 -9.22
N ASN A 80 -17.19 -4.00 -10.41
CA ASN A 80 -16.26 -3.95 -11.53
C ASN A 80 -16.90 -3.13 -12.66
N VAL A 81 -16.21 -2.08 -13.12
CA VAL A 81 -16.71 -1.20 -14.19
C VAL A 81 -16.25 -1.74 -15.54
N THR A 82 -17.19 -2.29 -16.32
CA THR A 82 -16.92 -2.83 -17.67
C THR A 82 -16.90 -1.75 -18.74
N ASP A 83 -17.73 -0.72 -18.58
CA ASP A 83 -17.84 0.41 -19.51
C ASP A 83 -17.80 1.73 -18.72
N TRP A 84 -16.70 2.45 -18.88
CA TRP A 84 -16.48 3.71 -18.18
C TRP A 84 -17.35 4.85 -18.71
N ASP A 85 -17.69 4.85 -20.00
CA ASP A 85 -18.44 5.95 -20.61
C ASP A 85 -19.89 5.93 -20.14
N LEU A 86 -20.50 4.74 -20.08
CA LEU A 86 -21.84 4.56 -19.52
C LEU A 86 -21.88 4.87 -18.01
N PHE A 87 -20.86 4.43 -17.26
CA PHE A 87 -20.77 4.70 -15.83
C PHE A 87 -20.61 6.20 -15.54
N TRP A 88 -19.76 6.90 -16.27
CA TRP A 88 -19.59 8.36 -16.14
C TRP A 88 -20.86 9.12 -16.51
N ALA A 89 -21.55 8.72 -17.59
CA ALA A 89 -22.83 9.32 -17.98
C ALA A 89 -23.87 9.16 -16.85
N PHE A 90 -23.93 7.99 -16.22
CA PHE A 90 -24.81 7.74 -15.07
C PHE A 90 -24.44 8.61 -13.85
N VAL A 91 -23.16 8.66 -13.49
CA VAL A 91 -22.67 9.42 -12.33
C VAL A 91 -22.94 10.92 -12.50
N ILE A 92 -22.69 11.49 -13.68
CA ILE A 92 -22.90 12.91 -13.95
C ILE A 92 -24.39 13.25 -14.00
N LYS A 93 -25.20 12.45 -14.70
CA LYS A 93 -26.65 12.67 -14.82
C LYS A 93 -27.36 12.56 -13.47
N GLY A 94 -26.99 11.57 -12.66
CA GLY A 94 -27.58 11.32 -11.34
C GLY A 94 -26.92 12.09 -10.19
N LYS A 95 -25.85 12.86 -10.45
CA LYS A 95 -25.01 13.50 -9.42
C LYS A 95 -24.53 12.52 -8.35
N HIS A 96 -24.27 11.26 -8.72
CA HIS A 96 -23.82 10.20 -7.81
C HIS A 96 -22.32 10.29 -7.53
N THR A 97 -21.83 11.47 -7.14
CA THR A 97 -20.41 11.74 -6.90
C THR A 97 -19.84 10.96 -5.71
N HIS A 98 -20.68 10.41 -4.84
CA HIS A 98 -20.29 9.53 -3.74
C HIS A 98 -19.77 8.16 -4.21
N LEU A 99 -20.07 7.75 -5.45
CA LEU A 99 -19.51 6.53 -6.05
C LEU A 99 -18.06 6.73 -6.51
N LEU A 100 -17.58 7.97 -6.57
CA LEU A 100 -16.24 8.31 -7.01
C LEU A 100 -15.33 8.56 -5.81
N GLN A 101 -14.07 8.17 -5.96
CA GLN A 101 -13.03 8.52 -4.99
C GLN A 101 -12.45 9.90 -5.35
N ASN A 102 -12.54 10.85 -4.42
CA ASN A 102 -12.00 12.19 -4.59
C ASN A 102 -10.47 12.18 -4.45
N ARG A 103 -9.76 12.19 -5.59
CA ARG A 103 -8.32 12.42 -5.65
C ARG A 103 -7.98 13.38 -6.77
N VAL A 104 -7.15 14.39 -6.49
CA VAL A 104 -6.59 15.25 -7.53
C VAL A 104 -5.42 14.51 -8.18
N SER A 105 -5.42 14.41 -9.51
CA SER A 105 -4.28 13.87 -10.24
C SER A 105 -3.12 14.87 -10.19
N ALA A 106 -2.09 14.55 -9.40
CA ALA A 106 -0.90 15.38 -9.25
C ALA A 106 -0.21 15.77 -10.57
N PRO A 107 -0.05 14.90 -11.59
CA PRO A 107 0.54 15.32 -12.87
C PRO A 107 -0.33 16.33 -13.62
N ALA A 108 -1.64 16.07 -13.75
CA ALA A 108 -2.57 16.97 -14.43
C ALA A 108 -2.67 18.34 -13.73
N TRP A 109 -2.64 18.35 -12.39
CA TRP A 109 -2.62 19.61 -11.63
C TRP A 109 -1.32 20.40 -11.86
N ARG A 110 -0.15 19.73 -11.93
CA ARG A 110 1.12 20.40 -12.24
C ARG A 110 1.10 21.07 -13.61
N GLU A 111 0.61 20.38 -14.64
CA GLU A 111 0.45 20.94 -15.99
C GLU A 111 -0.49 22.16 -15.99
N MET A 112 -1.60 22.11 -15.26
CA MET A 112 -2.54 23.24 -15.15
C MET A 112 -1.93 24.45 -14.41
N CYS A 113 -1.09 24.20 -13.41
CA CYS A 113 -0.32 25.24 -12.73
C CYS A 113 0.72 25.89 -13.66
N GLU A 114 1.40 25.10 -14.49
CA GLU A 114 2.34 25.61 -15.51
C GLU A 114 1.63 26.47 -16.57
N LEU A 115 0.41 26.09 -16.95
CA LEU A 115 -0.46 26.85 -17.86
C LEU A 115 -1.13 28.08 -17.21
N LYS A 116 -0.76 28.44 -15.96
CA LYS A 116 -1.36 29.54 -15.17
C LYS A 116 -2.88 29.44 -14.98
N LYS A 117 -3.44 28.22 -15.05
CA LYS A 117 -4.86 27.92 -14.86
C LYS A 117 -5.06 26.98 -13.68
N ALA A 118 -4.44 27.29 -12.54
CA ALA A 118 -4.59 26.48 -11.34
C ALA A 118 -6.07 26.42 -10.91
N PRO A 119 -6.64 25.22 -10.67
CA PRO A 119 -8.03 25.09 -10.26
C PRO A 119 -8.25 25.68 -8.84
N PRO A 120 -9.37 26.37 -8.58
CA PRO A 120 -9.67 26.93 -7.26
C PRO A 120 -9.83 25.82 -6.20
N GLY A 121 -9.40 26.10 -4.97
CA GLY A 121 -9.54 25.17 -3.83
C GLY A 121 -8.44 24.12 -3.70
N VAL A 122 -7.36 24.21 -4.47
CA VAL A 122 -6.18 23.32 -4.34
C VAL A 122 -4.97 24.14 -3.89
N GLU A 123 -4.41 23.81 -2.74
CA GLU A 123 -3.18 24.43 -2.24
C GLU A 123 -1.95 23.58 -2.59
N ALA A 124 -0.85 24.24 -2.94
CA ALA A 124 0.39 23.57 -3.24
C ALA A 124 1.06 23.05 -1.95
N PHE A 125 1.06 21.73 -1.76
CA PHE A 125 1.80 21.11 -0.67
C PHE A 125 3.20 20.68 -1.12
N THR A 126 4.25 21.31 -0.56
CA THR A 126 5.64 20.94 -0.83
C THR A 126 6.08 19.75 0.03
N LYS A 127 5.86 18.53 -0.48
CA LYS A 127 6.38 17.31 0.14
C LYS A 127 7.91 17.25 -0.01
N ARG A 128 8.64 17.45 1.09
CA ARG A 128 10.10 17.24 1.12
C ARG A 128 10.40 15.74 1.16
N THR A 129 11.03 15.23 0.11
CA THR A 129 11.46 13.83 0.02
C THR A 129 12.98 13.74 0.02
N ILE A 130 13.53 12.85 0.85
CA ILE A 130 14.97 12.57 0.83
C ILE A 130 15.23 11.51 -0.24
N ASN A 131 16.06 11.86 -1.23
CA ASN A 131 16.48 10.95 -2.28
C ASN A 131 17.90 10.45 -1.97
N LEU A 132 18.03 9.17 -1.63
CA LEU A 132 19.33 8.53 -1.41
C LEU A 132 19.84 7.95 -2.74
N ARG A 133 20.95 8.50 -3.25
CA ARG A 133 21.61 8.08 -4.49
C ARG A 133 22.96 7.44 -4.17
N ASN A 134 23.27 6.31 -4.80
CA ASN A 134 24.61 5.70 -4.71
C ASN A 134 25.60 6.50 -5.57
N LYS A 135 26.88 6.55 -5.19
CA LYS A 135 27.94 7.01 -6.09
C LYS A 135 28.32 5.90 -7.08
#